data_AF-A0AAU2AYG0-F1
#
_entry.id   AF-A0AAU2AYG0-F1
#
_cell.length_a   1.000
_cell.length_b   1.000
_cell.length_c   1.000
_cell.angle_alpha   90.00
_cell.angle_beta   90.00
_cell.angle_gamma   90.00
#
_symmetry.space_group_name_H-M   'P 1'
#
loop_
_entity.id
_entity.type
_entity.pdbx_description
1 polymer ?
#
loop_
_entity_poly.entity_id
_entity_poly.type
_entity_poly.pdbx_seq_one_letter_code
_entity_poly.pdbx_strand_id
1 'polypeptide(L)'
;MSDLKVFRLGADGQDVELHGSTVALEVELQRRVEAGMERMLGIRFLASEYPTGPWHRGRVDSLGLDENNVPVESSSRRAATAGSYCRLCRT
;
A
#
# COMPACT_ATOMS: atom_id res chain seq x y z
N MET A 1 -4.71 10.03 -14.29
CA MET A 1 -3.46 9.32 -13.96
C MET A 1 -3.29 8.25 -15.02
N SER A 2 -2.33 8.44 -15.92
CA SER A 2 -2.03 7.50 -17.00
C SER A 2 -1.43 6.23 -16.42
N ASP A 3 -2.09 5.11 -16.69
CA ASP A 3 -1.66 3.77 -16.30
C ASP A 3 -0.27 3.48 -16.92
N LEU A 4 0.74 3.27 -16.07
CA LEU A 4 2.12 3.03 -16.55
C LEU A 4 2.22 1.57 -16.99
N LYS A 5 2.13 1.33 -18.29
CA LYS A 5 2.23 0.00 -18.88
C LYS A 5 3.69 -0.37 -19.12
N VAL A 6 4.11 -1.51 -18.58
CA VAL A 6 5.45 -2.06 -18.76
C VAL A 6 5.38 -3.16 -19.81
N PHE A 7 6.29 -3.14 -20.78
CA PHE A 7 6.38 -4.14 -21.84
C PHE A 7 7.73 -4.84 -21.80
N ARG A 8 7.76 -6.12 -22.18
CA ARG A 8 8.99 -6.89 -22.42
C ARG A 8 9.07 -7.19 -23.91
N LEU A 9 10.21 -6.87 -24.52
CA LEU A 9 10.52 -7.29 -25.89
C LEU A 9 10.74 -8.81 -25.92
N GLY A 10 9.90 -9.55 -26.63
CA GLY A 10 10.10 -10.97 -26.90
C GLY A 10 11.20 -11.20 -27.94
N ALA A 11 11.81 -12.38 -27.93
CA ALA A 11 12.85 -12.77 -28.90
C ALA A 11 12.36 -12.71 -30.36
N ASP A 12 11.05 -12.77 -30.55
CA ASP A 12 10.36 -12.77 -31.85
C ASP A 12 10.02 -11.35 -32.34
N GLY A 13 10.48 -10.31 -31.60
CA GLY A 13 10.19 -8.90 -31.90
C GLY A 13 8.79 -8.43 -31.52
N GLN A 14 8.01 -9.25 -30.80
CA GLN A 14 6.69 -8.89 -30.28
C GLN A 14 6.81 -8.36 -28.85
N ASP A 15 6.17 -7.21 -28.59
CA ASP A 15 6.09 -6.62 -27.25
C ASP A 15 5.00 -7.30 -26.42
N VAL A 16 5.39 -7.89 -25.29
CA VAL A 16 4.46 -8.52 -24.34
C VAL A 16 4.22 -7.56 -23.18
N GLU A 17 2.96 -7.13 -22.99
CA GLU A 17 2.56 -6.33 -21.84
C GLU A 17 2.76 -7.12 -20.54
N LEU A 18 3.70 -6.68 -19.72
CA LEU A 18 3.92 -7.19 -18.37
C LEU A 18 2.87 -6.57 -17.45
N HIS A 19 1.77 -7.29 -17.25
CA HIS A 19 0.84 -6.98 -16.18
C HIS A 19 1.57 -7.14 -14.84
N GLY A 20 1.68 -6.07 -14.08
CA GLY A 20 2.34 -6.08 -12.77
C GLY A 20 1.62 -6.99 -11.78
N SER A 21 2.01 -8.27 -11.72
CA SER A 21 1.46 -9.25 -10.77
C SER A 21 1.77 -8.92 -9.30
N THR A 22 2.78 -8.08 -9.06
CA THR A 22 3.19 -7.61 -7.75
C THR A 22 2.19 -6.64 -7.12
N VAL A 23 1.52 -5.80 -7.91
CA VAL A 23 0.56 -4.81 -7.42
C VAL A 23 -0.65 -5.49 -6.77
N ALA A 24 -1.16 -6.56 -7.39
CA ALA A 24 -2.29 -7.31 -6.85
C ALA A 24 -2.00 -7.92 -5.47
N LEU A 25 -0.77 -8.37 -5.23
CA LEU A 25 -0.37 -8.94 -3.95
C LEU A 25 -0.18 -7.89 -2.86
N GLU A 26 0.37 -6.72 -3.20
CA GLU A 26 0.54 -5.61 -2.26
C GLU A 26 -0.82 -5.06 -1.81
N VAL A 27 -1.76 -4.92 -2.75
CA VAL A 27 -3.15 -4.52 -2.45
C VAL A 27 -3.84 -5.54 -1.55
N GLU A 28 -3.67 -6.84 -1.81
CA GLU A 28 -4.23 -7.89 -0.95
C GLU A 28 -3.62 -7.86 0.46
N LEU A 29 -2.31 -7.63 0.56
CA LEU A 29 -1.64 -7.51 1.86
C LEU A 29 -2.15 -6.28 2.64
N GLN A 30 -2.24 -5.13 1.99
CA GLN A 30 -2.79 -3.90 2.56
C GLN A 30 -4.21 -4.13 3.08
N ARG A 31 -5.10 -4.72 2.27
CA ARG A 31 -6.48 -5.03 2.68
C ARG A 31 -6.55 -5.95 3.90
N ARG A 32 -5.68 -6.96 3.97
CA ARG A 32 -5.61 -7.86 5.14
C ARG A 32 -5.16 -7.14 6.39
N VAL A 33 -4.17 -6.26 6.28
CA VAL A 33 -3.72 -5.41 7.39
C VAL A 33 -4.86 -4.51 7.84
N GLU A 34 -5.50 -3.78 6.92
CA GLU A 34 -6.62 -2.87 7.20
C GLU A 34 -7.79 -3.58 7.90
N ALA A 35 -8.18 -4.77 7.42
CA ALA A 35 -9.22 -5.59 8.05
C ALA A 35 -8.82 -6.15 9.45
N GLY A 36 -7.52 -6.18 9.74
CA GLY A 36 -6.96 -6.61 11.01
C GLY A 36 -6.68 -5.48 12.00
N MET A 37 -6.56 -4.22 11.55
CA MET A 37 -6.07 -3.10 12.36
C MET A 37 -6.88 -2.89 13.65
N GLU A 38 -8.20 -2.94 13.57
CA GLU A 38 -9.05 -2.73 14.74
C GLU A 38 -8.89 -3.87 15.77
N ARG A 39 -8.91 -5.12 15.30
CA ARG A 39 -8.83 -6.30 16.18
C ARG A 39 -7.43 -6.59 16.71
N MET A 40 -6.39 -6.27 15.93
CA MET A 40 -5.00 -6.61 16.25
C MET A 40 -4.26 -5.48 16.96
N LEU A 41 -4.60 -4.22 16.66
CA LEU A 41 -3.84 -3.05 17.08
C LEU A 41 -4.69 -2.03 17.85
N GLY A 42 -6.01 -2.23 17.96
CA GLY A 42 -6.92 -1.26 18.56
C GLY A 42 -7.03 0.03 17.74
N ILE A 43 -6.71 -0.01 16.44
CA ILE A 43 -6.74 1.16 15.56
C ILE A 43 -8.02 1.14 14.74
N ARG A 44 -8.83 2.19 14.86
CA ARG A 44 -10.00 2.41 14.02
C ARG A 44 -9.55 2.90 12.64
N PHE A 45 -9.76 2.06 11.63
CA PHE A 45 -9.46 2.40 10.24
C PHE A 45 -10.32 3.58 9.76
N LEU A 46 -9.72 4.51 9.03
CA LEU A 46 -10.39 5.69 8.47
C LEU A 46 -10.42 5.68 6.94
N ALA A 47 -9.28 5.49 6.30
CA ALA A 47 -9.16 5.57 4.86
C ALA A 47 -7.91 4.83 4.35
N SER A 48 -8.03 4.21 3.19
CA SER A 48 -6.91 3.73 2.37
C SER A 48 -6.50 4.83 1.37
N GLU A 49 -5.23 4.85 0.98
CA GLU A 49 -4.67 5.75 -0.04
C GLU A 49 -4.95 7.23 0.26
N TYR A 50 -4.78 7.63 1.52
CA TYR A 50 -5.11 8.97 2.00
C TYR A 50 -4.15 10.04 1.46
N PRO A 51 -4.63 11.07 0.74
CA PRO A 51 -3.78 12.13 0.20
C PRO A 51 -3.35 13.11 1.30
N THR A 52 -2.05 13.41 1.39
CA THR A 52 -1.51 14.36 2.40
C THR A 52 -1.64 15.83 1.99
N GLY A 53 -2.42 16.10 0.94
CA GLY A 53 -2.75 17.43 0.49
C GLY A 53 -1.62 18.16 -0.28
N PRO A 54 -1.88 19.41 -0.70
CA PRO A 54 -1.02 20.15 -1.63
C PRO A 54 0.37 20.49 -1.08
N TRP A 55 0.49 20.55 0.25
CA TRP A 55 1.71 20.94 0.96
C TRP A 55 2.71 19.79 1.08
N HIS A 56 2.21 18.57 1.30
CA HIS A 56 3.06 17.40 1.50
C HIS A 56 3.18 16.52 0.23
N ARG A 57 2.34 16.78 -0.81
CA ARG A 57 2.35 16.13 -2.13
C ARG A 57 2.59 14.61 -2.08
N GLY A 58 2.10 13.96 -1.03
CA GLY A 58 2.31 12.55 -0.75
C GLY A 58 0.99 11.83 -0.59
N ARG A 59 1.11 10.54 -0.28
CA ARG A 59 -0.02 9.65 -0.01
C ARG A 59 0.39 8.69 1.09
N VAL A 60 -0.53 8.44 2.00
CA VAL A 60 -0.41 7.42 3.05
C VAL A 60 -1.21 6.22 2.60
N ASP A 61 -0.63 5.02 2.68
CA ASP A 61 -1.30 3.80 2.21
C ASP A 61 -2.55 3.50 3.06
N SER A 62 -2.48 3.60 4.38
CA SER A 62 -3.64 3.45 5.26
C SER A 62 -3.57 4.42 6.46
N LEU A 63 -4.70 5.06 6.79
CA LEU A 63 -4.85 5.98 7.91
C LEU A 63 -5.85 5.42 8.93
N GLY A 64 -5.51 5.51 10.21
CA GLY A 64 -6.39 5.13 11.31
C GLY A 64 -6.21 6.00 12.56
N LEU A 65 -7.04 5.77 13.57
CA LEU A 65 -6.96 6.41 14.89
C LEU A 65 -6.79 5.34 15.97
N ASP A 66 -5.82 5.53 16.87
CA ASP A 66 -5.70 4.67 18.04
C ASP A 66 -6.75 5.00 19.12
N GLU A 67 -6.72 4.25 20.22
CA GLU A 67 -7.60 4.43 21.39
C GLU A 67 -7.56 5.83 22.03
N ASN A 68 -6.48 6.59 21.81
CA ASN A 68 -6.31 7.95 22.31
C ASN A 68 -6.68 9.01 21.26
N ASN A 69 -7.26 8.61 20.13
CA ASN A 69 -7.51 9.45 18.96
C ASN A 69 -6.23 10.07 18.36
N VAL A 70 -5.09 9.41 18.53
CA VAL A 70 -3.84 9.80 17.85
C VAL A 70 -3.85 9.18 16.45
N PRO A 71 -3.55 9.97 15.39
CA PRO A 71 -3.48 9.42 14.05
C PRO A 71 -2.33 8.44 13.90
N VAL A 72 -2.64 7.30 13.29
CA VAL A 72 -1.69 6.25 12.96
C VAL A 72 -1.64 6.09 11.45
N GLU A 73 -0.45 6.28 10.90
CA GLU A 73 -0.16 6.03 9.50
C GLU A 73 0.44 4.64 9.34
N SER A 74 -0.09 3.86 8.41
CA SER A 74 0.38 2.53 8.09
C SER A 74 0.79 2.46 6.63
N SER A 75 1.95 1.84 6.38
CA SER A 75 2.45 1.53 5.04
C SER A 75 2.82 0.07 4.92
N SER A 76 2.45 -0.54 3.79
CA SER A 76 2.70 -1.95 3.51
C SER A 76 3.73 -2.07 2.40
N ARG A 77 4.87 -2.72 2.69
CA ARG A 77 5.91 -2.94 1.68
C ARG A 77 6.29 -4.41 1.61
N ARG A 78 6.43 -4.91 0.39
CA ARG A 78 7.05 -6.20 0.14
C ARG A 78 8.58 -6.03 0.11
N ALA A 79 9.30 -6.83 0.89
CA ALA A 79 10.76 -6.89 0.75
C ALA A 79 11.15 -7.85 -0.40
N ALA A 80 12.28 -7.55 -1.04
CA ALA A 80 12.83 -8.36 -2.15
C ALA A 80 13.28 -9.76 -1.69
N THR A 81 13.53 -9.94 -0.39
CA THR A 81 13.85 -11.22 0.25
C THR A 81 12.74 -11.55 1.26
N ALA A 82 12.40 -12.84 1.38
CA ALA A 82 11.19 -13.37 2.01
C ALA A 82 10.74 -12.62 3.29
N GLY A 83 9.80 -11.69 3.13
CA GLY A 83 9.14 -10.97 4.21
C GLY A 83 8.42 -9.71 3.70
N SER A 84 7.10 -9.69 3.76
CA SER A 84 6.36 -8.42 3.66
C SER A 84 6.25 -7.85 5.08
N TYR A 85 6.44 -6.54 5.22
CA TYR A 85 6.32 -5.88 6.52
C TYR A 85 5.37 -4.69 6.46
N CYS A 86 4.64 -4.51 7.55
CA CYS A 86 3.79 -3.35 7.80
C CYS A 86 4.57 -2.40 8.71
N ARG A 87 4.74 -1.15 8.29
CA ARG A 87 5.30 -0.10 9.14
C ARG A 87 4.16 0.77 9.66
N LEU A 88 4.06 0.85 10.99
CA LEU A 88 3.12 1.73 11.70
C LEU A 88 3.91 2.91 12.29
N CYS A 89 3.50 4.12 11.96
CA CYS A 89 4.02 5.35 12.54
C CYS A 89 2.90 6.05 13.33
N ARG A 90 3.18 6.40 14.60
CA ARG A 90 2.35 7.31 15.38
C ARG A 90 2.95 8.70 15.29
N THR A 91 2.11 9.72 15.08
CA THR A 91 2.49 11.14 15.07
C THR A 91 2.69 11.68 16.47
#